data_AF-K1SLY0-F1
#
_entry.id   AF-K1SLY0-F1
#
_cell.length_a   1.000
_cell.length_b   1.000
_cell.length_c   1.000
_cell.angle_alpha   90.00
_cell.angle_beta   90.00
_cell.angle_gamma   90.00
#
_symmetry.space_group_name_H-M   'P 1'
#
loop_
_entity.id
_entity.type
_entity.pdbx_description
1 polymer ?
#
loop_
_entity_poly.entity_id
_entity_poly.type
_entity_poly.pdbx_seq_one_letter_code
_entity_poly.pdbx_strand_id
1 'polypeptide(L)'
;KLEEFMKLPAIEVEKKTKKGVTTLDIKPFTEIKDYERGHFTLIMPSGCDFTLNPSLFFDAFEKYSGEETERLDIVRTGILCKDGTQFE
;
A
#
# COMPACT_ATOMS: atom_id res chain seq x y z
N LYS A 1 3.77 15.57 -5.28
CA LYS A 1 4.50 14.28 -5.40
C LYS A 1 3.55 13.10 -5.31
N LEU A 2 2.69 13.00 -4.28
CA LEU A 2 1.69 11.93 -4.17
C LEU A 2 0.74 11.84 -5.38
N GLU A 3 0.15 12.97 -5.81
CA GLU A 3 -0.76 12.96 -6.97
C GLU A 3 -0.09 12.44 -8.24
N GLU A 4 1.16 12.84 -8.48
CA GLU A 4 1.95 12.38 -9.63
C GLU A 4 2.34 10.90 -9.51
N PHE A 5 2.69 10.45 -8.30
CA PHE A 5 2.94 9.04 -8.00
C PHE A 5 1.70 8.18 -8.31
N MET A 6 0.51 8.65 -7.92
CA MET A 6 -0.75 7.95 -8.19
C MET A 6 -1.16 7.97 -9.67
N LYS A 7 -0.56 8.84 -10.50
CA LYS A 7 -0.75 8.84 -11.96
C LYS A 7 0.16 7.85 -12.69
N LEU A 8 1.17 7.27 -12.04
CA LEU A 8 2.04 6.27 -12.65
C LEU A 8 1.23 5.08 -13.18
N PRO A 9 1.53 4.52 -14.36
CA PRO A 9 0.76 3.41 -14.92
C PRO A 9 0.77 2.16 -14.03
N ALA A 10 1.84 1.96 -13.27
CA ALA A 10 2.03 0.87 -12.32
C ALA A 10 2.85 1.38 -11.11
N ILE A 11 2.68 0.74 -9.96
CA ILE A 11 3.51 0.92 -8.76
C ILE A 11 4.16 -0.43 -8.46
N GLU A 12 5.34 -0.67 -9.04
CA GLU A 12 6.05 -1.94 -8.91
C GLU A 12 6.85 -2.00 -7.61
N VAL A 13 6.64 -3.08 -6.84
CA VAL A 13 7.37 -3.36 -5.60
C VAL A 13 7.96 -4.75 -5.61
N GLU A 14 9.05 -4.91 -4.90
CA GLU A 14 9.68 -6.21 -4.68
C GLU A 14 9.11 -6.89 -3.44
N LYS A 15 8.42 -8.01 -3.63
CA LYS A 15 7.98 -8.88 -2.54
C LYS A 15 9.00 -9.99 -2.33
N LYS A 16 9.66 -9.98 -1.18
CA LYS A 16 10.51 -11.10 -0.75
C LYS A 16 9.63 -12.25 -0.28
N THR A 17 9.81 -13.41 -0.91
CA THR A 17 9.14 -14.66 -0.53
C THR A 17 10.19 -15.70 -0.13
N LYS A 18 9.75 -16.81 0.48
CA LYS A 18 10.64 -17.95 0.78
C LYS A 18 11.32 -18.53 -0.47
N LYS A 19 10.79 -18.28 -1.68
CA LYS A 19 11.28 -18.80 -2.96
C LYS A 19 12.08 -17.78 -3.77
N GLY A 20 12.28 -16.56 -3.25
CA GLY A 20 13.01 -15.49 -3.95
C GLY A 20 12.26 -14.16 -3.95
N VAL A 21 12.77 -13.21 -4.73
CA VAL A 21 12.16 -11.90 -4.93
C VAL A 21 11.20 -11.97 -6.10
N THR A 22 10.01 -11.41 -5.95
CA THR A 22 9.00 -11.31 -7.02
C THR A 22 8.55 -9.88 -7.13
N THR A 23 8.48 -9.35 -8.36
CA THR A 23 7.94 -8.02 -8.63
C THR A 23 6.42 -8.10 -8.73
N LEU A 24 5.73 -7.14 -8.10
CA LEU A 24 4.28 -7.03 -8.12
C LEU A 24 3.89 -5.57 -8.32
N ASP A 25 2.94 -5.31 -9.23
CA ASP A 25 2.26 -4.03 -9.28
C ASP A 25 1.19 -3.96 -8.17
N ILE A 26 1.37 -3.05 -7.22
CA ILE A 26 0.44 -2.86 -6.10
C ILE A 26 -0.63 -1.81 -6.37
N LYS A 27 -0.53 -1.06 -7.48
CA LYS A 27 -1.51 -0.02 -7.82
C LYS A 27 -2.96 -0.52 -7.86
N PRO A 28 -3.30 -1.64 -8.52
CA PRO A 28 -4.69 -2.11 -8.57
C PRO A 28 -5.22 -2.63 -7.21
N PHE A 29 -4.33 -2.79 -6.22
CA PHE A 29 -4.65 -3.32 -4.90
C PHE A 29 -4.55 -2.26 -3.80
N THR A 30 -4.31 -1.01 -4.15
CA THR A 30 -4.15 0.08 -3.20
C THR A 30 -5.20 1.15 -3.47
N GLU A 31 -6.10 1.34 -2.53
CA GLU A 31 -7.03 2.46 -2.56
C GLU A 31 -6.65 3.46 -1.46
N ILE A 32 -6.47 4.72 -1.83
CA ILE A 32 -6.24 5.81 -0.88
C ILE A 32 -7.60 6.44 -0.57
N LYS A 33 -8.04 6.32 0.69
CA LYS A 33 -9.26 6.97 1.16
C LYS A 33 -9.02 8.40 1.59
N ASP A 34 -7.87 8.65 2.21
CA ASP A 34 -7.53 9.96 2.73
C ASP A 34 -6.02 10.15 2.85
N TYR A 35 -5.58 11.41 2.76
CA TYR A 35 -4.22 11.84 3.02
C TYR A 35 -4.21 13.22 3.67
N GLU A 36 -3.96 13.26 4.98
CA GLU A 36 -3.88 14.50 5.76
C GLU A 36 -2.65 14.52 6.67
N ARG A 37 -1.92 15.64 6.65
CA ARG A 37 -0.80 15.91 7.58
C ARG A 37 0.24 14.77 7.68
N GLY A 38 0.48 14.05 6.58
CA GLY A 38 1.42 12.92 6.54
C GLY A 38 0.83 11.57 6.95
N HIS A 39 -0.45 11.52 7.33
CA HIS A 39 -1.16 10.28 7.61
C HIS A 39 -1.94 9.81 6.38
N PHE A 40 -1.79 8.53 6.05
CA PHE A 40 -2.53 7.88 4.97
C PHE A 40 -3.60 6.96 5.55
N THR A 41 -4.82 7.05 5.01
CA THR A 41 -5.83 6.02 5.17
C THR A 41 -5.90 5.22 3.88
N LEU A 42 -5.48 3.95 3.94
CA LEU A 42 -5.38 3.05 2.79
C LEU A 42 -6.26 1.83 2.98
N ILE A 43 -6.85 1.34 1.89
CA ILE A 43 -7.42 0.00 1.82
C ILE A 43 -6.50 -0.87 0.97
N MET A 44 -6.14 -2.03 1.52
CA MET A 44 -5.35 -3.04 0.85
C MET A 44 -5.88 -4.45 1.16
N PRO A 45 -5.62 -5.44 0.28
CA PRO A 45 -5.95 -6.83 0.52
C PRO A 45 -5.32 -7.38 1.81
N SER A 46 -6.17 -7.97 2.64
CA SER A 46 -5.78 -8.66 3.87
C SER A 46 -6.57 -9.96 4.00
N GLY A 47 -6.06 -11.04 3.42
CA GLY A 47 -6.66 -12.37 3.51
C GLY A 47 -5.63 -13.50 3.55
N CYS A 48 -6.12 -14.73 3.67
CA CYS A 48 -5.27 -15.93 3.76
C CYS A 48 -4.51 -16.21 2.46
N ASP A 49 -5.16 -16.07 1.31
CA ASP A 49 -4.56 -16.37 0.00
C ASP A 49 -3.72 -15.21 -0.53
N PHE A 50 -4.15 -13.97 -0.24
CA PHE A 50 -3.48 -12.77 -0.72
C PHE A 50 -3.55 -11.66 0.33
N THR A 51 -2.36 -11.18 0.70
CA THR A 51 -2.19 -10.04 1.58
C THR A 51 -1.06 -9.15 1.07
N LEU A 52 -1.25 -7.85 1.22
CA LEU A 52 -0.22 -6.83 1.02
C LEU A 52 0.06 -6.12 2.34
N ASN A 53 1.35 -5.86 2.57
CA ASN A 53 1.79 -5.03 3.68
C ASN A 53 1.76 -3.57 3.22
N PRO A 54 1.09 -2.65 3.95
CA PRO A 54 1.10 -1.23 3.62
C PRO A 54 2.49 -0.62 3.49
N SER A 55 3.51 -1.16 4.16
CA SER A 55 4.90 -0.68 4.03
C SER A 55 5.38 -0.66 2.58
N LEU A 56 4.93 -1.60 1.74
CA LEU A 56 5.31 -1.66 0.32
C LEU A 56 4.93 -0.39 -0.45
N PHE A 57 3.80 0.24 -0.10
CA PHE A 57 3.39 1.50 -0.70
C PHE A 57 4.36 2.63 -0.33
N PHE A 58 4.76 2.68 0.94
CA PHE A 58 5.70 3.69 1.43
C PHE A 58 7.09 3.50 0.82
N ASP A 59 7.62 2.28 0.79
CA ASP A 59 8.90 1.96 0.13
C ASP A 59 8.91 2.44 -1.35
N ALA A 60 7.80 2.22 -2.06
CA ALA A 60 7.65 2.67 -3.45
C ALA A 60 7.56 4.20 -3.54
N PHE A 61 6.84 4.83 -2.63
CA PHE A 61 6.65 6.27 -2.60
C PHE A 61 7.94 7.00 -2.25
N GLU A 62 8.73 6.51 -1.29
CA GLU A 62 10.06 7.01 -0.95
C GLU A 62 11.00 6.96 -2.14
N LYS A 63 11.07 5.79 -2.81
CA LYS A 63 11.90 5.61 -4.00
C LYS A 63 11.51 6.58 -5.13
N TYR A 64 10.22 6.87 -5.27
CA TYR A 64 9.73 7.82 -6.26
C TYR A 64 9.98 9.28 -5.86
N SER A 65 9.72 9.63 -4.60
CA SER A 65 9.73 11.00 -4.10
C SER A 65 11.14 11.51 -3.77
N GLY A 66 12.07 10.59 -3.52
CA GLY A 66 13.40 10.86 -2.96
C GLY A 66 13.37 11.29 -1.49
N GLU A 67 12.23 11.19 -0.82
CA GLU A 67 12.06 11.50 0.60
C GLU A 67 12.13 10.21 1.40
N GLU A 68 12.71 10.27 2.60
CA GLU A 68 12.73 9.16 3.55
C GLU A 68 11.61 9.32 4.58
N THR A 69 10.89 8.23 4.87
CA THR A 69 9.94 8.16 5.96
C THR A 69 10.72 8.00 7.26
N GLU A 70 10.83 9.08 8.05
CA GLU A 70 11.53 9.06 9.33
C GLU A 70 10.96 8.01 10.30
N ARG A 71 9.64 7.83 10.27
CA ARG A 71 8.91 6.86 11.09
C ARG A 71 7.65 6.37 10.40
N LEU A 72 7.51 5.06 10.30
CA LEU A 72 6.34 4.39 9.74
C LEU A 72 5.59 3.62 10.83
N ASP A 73 4.44 4.12 11.26
CA ASP A 73 3.51 3.41 12.15
C ASP A 73 2.30 2.94 11.34
N ILE A 74 2.02 1.62 11.36
CA ILE A 74 0.89 1.03 10.64
C ILE A 74 -0.13 0.49 11.65
N VAL A 75 -1.37 0.97 11.56
CA VAL A 75 -2.49 0.52 12.38
C VAL A 75 -3.62 0.02 11.48
N ARG A 76 -4.15 -1.18 11.76
CA ARG A 76 -5.36 -1.68 11.10
C ARG A 76 -6.58 -1.08 11.78
N THR A 77 -7.33 -0.26 11.07
CA THR A 77 -8.51 0.46 11.60
C THR A 77 -9.83 -0.21 11.26
N GLY A 78 -9.84 -1.17 10.34
CA GLY A 78 -11.05 -1.92 9.95
C GLY A 78 -10.74 -3.15 9.12
N ILE A 79 -11.75 -4.00 8.96
CA ILE A 79 -11.76 -5.15 8.05
C ILE A 79 -13.00 -4.99 7.18
N LEU A 80 -12.81 -5.04 5.86
CA LEU A 80 -13.87 -4.85 4.89
C LEU A 80 -14.07 -6.13 4.06
N CYS A 81 -15.32 -6.42 3.75
CA CYS A 81 -15.73 -7.40 2.76
C CYS A 81 -15.33 -6.96 1.35
N LYS A 82 -15.38 -7.88 0.37
CA LYS A 82 -15.03 -7.60 -1.04
C LYS A 82 -15.89 -6.49 -1.67
N ASP A 83 -17.09 -6.27 -1.17
CA ASP A 83 -18.01 -5.21 -1.59
C ASP A 83 -17.77 -3.87 -0.88
N GLY A 84 -16.76 -3.79 -0.01
CA GLY A 84 -16.41 -2.58 0.76
C GLY A 84 -17.24 -2.37 2.03
N THR A 85 -18.14 -3.30 2.38
CA THR A 85 -18.89 -3.25 3.63
C THR A 85 -18.03 -3.69 4.82
N GLN A 86 -18.37 -3.23 6.03
CA GLN A 86 -17.67 -3.65 7.24
C GLN A 86 -17.89 -5.14 7.51
N PHE A 87 -16.82 -5.86 7.86
CA PHE A 87 -16.88 -7.26 8.29
C PHE A 87 -17.41 -7.35 9.73
N GLU A 88 -18.43 -8.20 9.96
CA GLU A 88 -19.03 -8.50 11.27
C GLU A 88 -18.54 -9.84 11.84
#